data_AF-A0A7L3BED0-F1
#
_entry.id   AF-A0A7L3BED0-F1
#
_cell.length_a   1.000
_cell.length_b   1.000
_cell.length_c   1.000
_cell.angle_alpha   90.00
_cell.angle_beta   90.00
_cell.angle_gamma   90.00
#
_symmetry.space_group_name_H-M   'P 1'
#
loop_
_entity.id
_entity.type
_entity.pdbx_description
1 polymer ?
#
loop_
_entity_poly.entity_id
_entity_poly.type
_entity_poly.pdbx_seq_one_letter_code
_entity_poly.pdbx_strand_id
1 'polypeptide(L)'
;QMADPFLYDTGKRSPYGCLGHEVQIEHIKAYVCRPSFFTDKAVIVIHDIFGWMFPDIRYVVDLIAGHGYITICPDFFKGTDPWKTTDHWADFADWMKDHDPMKVDKEADVVLKYLKEQCDAKKIGIVGFSWGGMAVHHLMLKNPQLTAGVSLYGRIIRDSEERYNLLNPTFFIFGEKDHTISHDQITLLEEKLKQYCKVAYKIKVYPGQVHGFAELKPEDMKPADKPYIEEARKDMIDWIKMFI
;
A
#
# COMPACT_ATOMS: atom_id res chain seq x y z
N GLN A 1 -19.88 22.42 -1.93
CA GLN A 1 -19.64 21.34 -0.95
C GLN A 1 -19.01 20.20 -1.72
N MET A 2 -17.71 19.93 -1.52
CA MET A 2 -17.08 18.74 -2.12
C MET A 2 -17.59 17.53 -1.34
N ALA A 3 -18.15 16.55 -2.05
CA ALA A 3 -18.58 15.29 -1.45
C ALA A 3 -17.37 14.53 -0.91
N ASP A 4 -17.57 13.76 0.16
CA ASP A 4 -16.56 12.85 0.71
C ASP A 4 -16.10 11.87 -0.38
N PRO A 5 -14.82 11.86 -0.78
CA PRO A 5 -14.33 10.99 -1.84
C PRO A 5 -14.26 9.51 -1.43
N PHE A 6 -14.39 9.21 -0.13
CA PHE A 6 -14.28 7.87 0.43
C PHE A 6 -15.62 7.46 1.05
N LEU A 7 -16.56 6.99 0.22
CA LEU A 7 -17.86 6.49 0.67
C LEU A 7 -17.72 5.14 1.40
N TYR A 8 -17.13 5.15 2.61
CA TYR A 8 -17.01 3.99 3.48
C TYR A 8 -17.93 4.09 4.70
N ASP A 9 -18.87 3.14 4.80
CA ASP A 9 -19.68 2.92 6.00
C ASP A 9 -18.85 2.08 6.98
N THR A 10 -18.38 2.70 8.07
CA THR A 10 -17.57 2.04 9.10
C THR A 10 -18.43 1.26 10.10
N GLY A 11 -19.40 0.47 9.64
CA GLY A 11 -20.48 -0.14 10.41
C GLY A 11 -20.08 -1.03 11.62
N LYS A 12 -21.02 -1.87 12.09
CA LYS A 12 -20.82 -2.71 13.29
C LYS A 12 -19.73 -3.78 13.07
N ARG A 13 -18.61 -3.61 13.77
CA ARG A 13 -17.42 -4.49 13.79
C ARG A 13 -17.70 -5.91 14.32
N SER A 14 -17.22 -6.92 13.61
CA SER A 14 -17.12 -8.35 14.00
C SER A 14 -15.70 -8.65 14.54
N PRO A 15 -15.43 -9.81 15.18
CA PRO A 15 -14.26 -10.01 16.04
C PRO A 15 -13.02 -10.51 15.26
N TYR A 16 -12.58 -9.78 14.25
CA TYR A 16 -11.22 -9.99 13.74
C TYR A 16 -10.21 -9.58 14.83
N GLY A 17 -9.45 -10.55 15.34
CA GLY A 17 -8.33 -10.33 16.26
C GLY A 17 -7.02 -10.31 15.47
N CYS A 18 -6.23 -9.25 15.64
CA CYS A 18 -4.89 -9.15 15.07
C CYS A 18 -4.04 -10.39 15.44
N LEU A 19 -3.41 -11.03 14.45
CA LEU A 19 -2.58 -12.23 14.64
C LEU A 19 -1.08 -11.91 14.84
N GLY A 20 -0.69 -10.70 14.44
CA GLY A 20 0.64 -10.15 14.62
C GLY A 20 0.83 -9.45 15.97
N HIS A 21 1.95 -8.77 16.11
CA HIS A 21 2.30 -8.01 17.30
C HIS A 21 3.00 -6.71 16.93
N GLU A 22 2.99 -5.74 17.84
CA GLU A 22 3.69 -4.48 17.66
C GLU A 22 5.16 -4.62 18.05
N VAL A 23 6.04 -3.99 17.29
CA VAL A 23 7.48 -3.93 17.54
C VAL A 23 7.96 -2.49 17.45
N GLN A 24 9.00 -2.18 18.22
CA GLN A 24 9.77 -0.93 18.07
C GLN A 24 10.97 -1.21 17.17
N ILE A 25 11.15 -0.41 16.13
CA ILE A 25 12.26 -0.50 15.18
C ILE A 25 12.92 0.86 15.11
N GLU A 26 14.06 1.00 15.79
CA GLU A 26 14.76 2.28 15.95
C GLU A 26 13.77 3.39 16.38
N HIS A 27 13.50 4.40 15.54
CA HIS A 27 12.61 5.53 15.85
C HIS A 27 11.15 5.34 15.42
N ILE A 28 10.76 4.21 14.83
CA ILE A 28 9.38 3.94 14.39
C ILE A 28 8.80 2.69 15.04
N LYS A 29 7.47 2.66 15.16
CA LYS A 29 6.72 1.45 15.52
C LYS A 29 6.32 0.70 14.26
N ALA A 30 6.02 -0.58 14.40
CA ALA A 30 5.44 -1.36 13.32
C ALA A 30 4.56 -2.48 13.85
N TYR A 31 3.59 -2.91 13.05
CA TYR A 31 2.85 -4.14 13.27
C TYR A 31 3.45 -5.25 12.40
N VAL A 32 3.83 -6.38 13.00
CA VAL A 32 4.50 -7.50 12.32
C VAL A 32 3.69 -8.78 12.48
N CYS A 33 3.44 -9.45 11.36
CA CYS A 33 2.88 -10.80 11.32
C CYS A 33 3.85 -11.74 10.59
N ARG A 34 3.96 -12.99 11.06
CA ARG A 34 4.85 -14.00 10.50
C ARG A 34 4.12 -15.34 10.36
N PRO A 35 4.41 -16.13 9.31
CA PRO A 35 3.92 -17.50 9.23
C PRO A 35 4.54 -18.36 10.33
N SER A 36 3.92 -19.50 10.63
CA SER A 36 4.40 -20.46 11.63
C SER A 36 5.63 -21.26 11.19
N PHE A 37 6.04 -21.11 9.93
CA PHE A 37 7.20 -21.77 9.33
C PHE A 37 8.25 -20.75 8.88
N PHE A 38 9.48 -21.21 8.70
CA PHE A 38 10.57 -20.34 8.23
C PHE A 38 10.36 -19.87 6.79
N THR A 39 10.60 -18.60 6.55
CA THR A 39 10.61 -17.97 5.21
C THR A 39 11.65 -16.86 5.20
N ASP A 40 12.36 -16.71 4.09
CA ASP A 40 13.30 -15.60 3.84
C ASP A 40 12.67 -14.49 2.97
N LYS A 41 11.35 -14.54 2.82
CA LYS A 41 10.56 -13.62 2.01
C LYS A 41 9.77 -12.68 2.90
N ALA A 42 9.88 -11.38 2.65
CA ALA A 42 9.16 -10.37 3.39
C ALA A 42 8.37 -9.42 2.48
N VAL A 43 7.30 -8.84 3.02
CA VAL A 43 6.51 -7.81 2.37
C VAL A 43 6.30 -6.65 3.35
N ILE A 44 6.72 -5.47 2.94
CA ILE A 44 6.41 -4.22 3.64
C ILE A 44 5.04 -3.73 3.17
N VAL A 45 4.14 -3.45 4.10
CA VAL A 45 2.79 -2.94 3.83
C VAL A 45 2.70 -1.49 4.30
N ILE A 46 2.58 -0.55 3.36
CA ILE A 46 2.43 0.86 3.66
C ILE A 46 0.94 1.19 3.78
N HIS A 47 0.56 1.72 4.93
CA HIS A 47 -0.80 2.14 5.25
C HIS A 47 -1.27 3.33 4.41
N ASP A 48 -2.58 3.54 4.40
CA ASP A 48 -3.24 4.72 3.87
C ASP A 48 -3.13 5.91 4.84
N ILE A 49 -3.93 6.96 4.61
CA ILE A 49 -3.95 8.16 5.45
C ILE A 49 -4.46 7.90 6.88
N PHE A 50 -5.16 6.79 7.14
CA PHE A 50 -5.69 6.44 8.46
C PHE A 50 -4.65 5.78 9.38
N GLY A 51 -3.46 5.46 8.84
CA GLY A 51 -2.31 5.04 9.62
C GLY A 51 -2.21 3.54 9.87
N TRP A 52 -1.03 3.10 10.34
CA TRP A 52 -0.68 1.69 10.58
C TRP A 52 -1.50 0.99 11.67
N MET A 53 -2.23 1.77 12.50
CA MET A 53 -3.13 1.24 13.52
C MET A 53 -4.54 0.96 12.99
N PHE A 54 -4.83 1.35 11.74
CA PHE A 54 -6.15 1.15 11.16
C PHE A 54 -6.45 -0.36 11.02
N PRO A 55 -7.62 -0.85 11.48
CA PRO A 55 -7.90 -2.30 11.48
C PRO A 55 -7.82 -2.95 10.10
N ASP A 56 -8.23 -2.25 9.05
CA ASP A 56 -8.26 -2.76 7.67
C ASP A 56 -6.85 -3.03 7.14
N ILE A 57 -5.89 -2.13 7.41
CA ILE A 57 -4.50 -2.36 6.99
C ILE A 57 -3.87 -3.53 7.78
N ARG A 58 -4.20 -3.68 9.06
CA ARG A 58 -3.71 -4.84 9.86
C ARG A 58 -4.30 -6.16 9.37
N TYR A 59 -5.55 -6.16 8.93
CA TYR A 59 -6.16 -7.32 8.27
C TYR A 59 -5.41 -7.69 6.99
N VAL A 60 -5.04 -6.72 6.16
CA VAL A 60 -4.22 -6.96 4.96
C VAL A 60 -2.85 -7.54 5.33
N VAL A 61 -2.20 -7.02 6.38
CA VAL A 61 -0.92 -7.55 6.87
C VAL A 61 -1.03 -9.03 7.21
N ASP A 62 -2.05 -9.40 7.97
CA ASP A 62 -2.28 -10.80 8.35
C ASP A 62 -2.63 -11.68 7.15
N LEU A 63 -3.41 -11.16 6.21
CA LEU A 63 -3.76 -11.84 4.96
C LEU A 63 -2.51 -12.19 4.16
N ILE A 64 -1.60 -11.21 3.94
CA ILE A 64 -0.35 -11.44 3.22
C ILE A 64 0.54 -12.43 3.99
N ALA A 65 0.61 -12.32 5.32
CA ALA A 65 1.38 -13.26 6.13
C ALA A 65 0.85 -14.70 6.01
N GLY A 66 -0.48 -14.87 5.92
CA GLY A 66 -1.14 -16.14 5.65
C GLY A 66 -0.74 -16.80 4.31
N HIS A 67 -0.19 -16.03 3.37
CA HIS A 67 0.38 -16.52 2.11
C HIS A 67 1.88 -16.88 2.21
N GLY A 68 2.47 -16.88 3.40
CA GLY A 68 3.83 -17.39 3.64
C GLY A 68 4.95 -16.34 3.63
N TYR A 69 4.61 -15.08 3.90
CA TYR A 69 5.55 -13.96 3.94
C TYR A 69 5.70 -13.42 5.36
N ILE A 70 6.90 -12.97 5.74
CA ILE A 70 7.04 -12.05 6.87
C ILE A 70 6.41 -10.73 6.45
N THR A 71 5.38 -10.26 7.14
CA THR A 71 4.69 -9.02 6.77
C THR A 71 4.85 -7.98 7.86
N ILE A 72 5.16 -6.76 7.46
CA ILE A 72 5.38 -5.64 8.38
C ILE A 72 4.64 -4.40 7.87
N CYS A 73 3.86 -3.76 8.74
CA CYS A 73 3.27 -2.44 8.50
C CYS A 73 3.91 -1.42 9.44
N PRO A 74 4.89 -0.64 8.95
CA PRO A 74 5.57 0.40 9.72
C PRO A 74 4.70 1.64 9.89
N ASP A 75 4.91 2.35 11.00
CA ASP A 75 4.41 3.70 11.22
C ASP A 75 5.25 4.72 10.42
N PHE A 76 4.87 4.95 9.17
CA PHE A 76 5.53 5.95 8.33
C PHE A 76 5.25 7.39 8.78
N PHE A 77 4.26 7.60 9.64
CA PHE A 77 3.95 8.90 10.24
C PHE A 77 4.81 9.17 11.48
N LYS A 78 5.61 8.21 11.96
CA LYS A 78 6.58 8.39 13.05
C LYS A 78 5.91 8.91 14.33
N GLY A 79 4.69 8.43 14.61
CA GLY A 79 3.90 8.82 15.76
C GLY A 79 3.14 10.15 15.64
N THR A 80 3.17 10.82 14.48
CA THR A 80 2.24 11.94 14.23
C THR A 80 0.82 11.43 13.96
N ASP A 81 -0.17 12.28 14.20
CA ASP A 81 -1.58 11.91 14.05
C ASP A 81 -1.91 11.58 12.58
N PRO A 82 -2.48 10.38 12.30
CA PRO A 82 -3.04 10.08 11.00
C PRO A 82 -4.28 10.94 10.72
N TRP A 83 -4.69 10.98 9.46
CA TRP A 83 -5.96 11.60 9.06
C TRP A 83 -7.13 10.87 9.72
N LYS A 84 -8.10 11.60 10.22
CA LYS A 84 -9.32 11.06 10.85
C LYS A 84 -10.51 11.40 9.96
N THR A 85 -11.53 10.54 9.97
CA THR A 85 -12.78 10.77 9.22
C THR A 85 -13.54 12.01 9.69
N THR A 86 -13.21 12.51 10.89
CA THR A 86 -13.74 13.75 11.47
C THR A 86 -13.00 15.00 11.02
N ASP A 87 -11.85 14.86 10.35
CA ASP A 87 -11.03 15.99 9.93
C ASP A 87 -11.64 16.72 8.74
N HIS A 88 -11.34 18.01 8.63
CA HIS A 88 -11.86 18.83 7.55
C HIS A 88 -10.99 18.72 6.30
N TRP A 89 -11.54 18.20 5.20
CA TRP A 89 -10.84 18.07 3.92
C TRP A 89 -10.15 19.35 3.40
N ALA A 90 -10.55 20.54 3.86
CA ALA A 90 -9.86 21.80 3.58
C ALA A 90 -8.41 21.82 4.11
N ASP A 91 -8.14 21.12 5.21
CA ASP A 91 -6.84 21.07 5.89
C ASP A 91 -5.94 19.95 5.34
N PHE A 92 -6.47 19.10 4.45
CA PHE A 92 -5.76 17.92 3.94
C PHE A 92 -4.46 18.28 3.21
N ALA A 93 -4.46 19.40 2.49
CA ALA A 93 -3.27 19.88 1.79
C ALA A 93 -2.15 20.30 2.75
N ASP A 94 -2.50 20.83 3.92
CA ASP A 94 -1.54 21.18 4.97
C ASP A 94 -1.03 19.93 5.69
N TRP A 95 -1.94 19.00 6.03
CA TRP A 95 -1.56 17.71 6.60
C TRP A 95 -0.57 16.94 5.70
N MET A 96 -0.79 16.95 4.38
CA MET A 96 0.12 16.34 3.40
C MET A 96 1.53 16.95 3.35
N LYS A 97 1.75 18.18 3.84
CA LYS A 97 3.09 18.78 3.88
C LYS A 97 4.00 18.09 4.89
N ASP A 98 3.41 17.66 6.01
CA ASP A 98 4.10 16.95 7.09
C ASP A 98 4.08 15.43 6.88
N HIS A 99 3.18 14.95 6.02
CA HIS A 99 3.01 13.54 5.65
C HIS A 99 3.27 13.33 4.15
N ASP A 100 4.39 13.83 3.63
CA ASP A 100 4.74 13.68 2.22
C ASP A 100 5.14 12.21 1.91
N PRO A 101 4.42 11.47 1.05
CA PRO A 101 4.74 10.08 0.71
C PRO A 101 6.07 9.95 -0.06
N MET A 102 6.65 11.06 -0.51
CA MET A 102 7.95 11.10 -1.17
C MET A 102 9.12 11.27 -0.19
N LYS A 103 8.84 11.33 1.13
CA LYS A 103 9.83 11.49 2.21
C LYS A 103 9.79 10.31 3.18
N VAL A 104 9.73 9.10 2.63
CA VAL A 104 9.64 7.84 3.38
C VAL A 104 10.93 7.01 3.31
N ASP A 105 11.96 7.49 2.61
CA ASP A 105 13.19 6.73 2.33
C ASP A 105 13.89 6.28 3.62
N LYS A 106 13.98 7.16 4.62
CA LYS A 106 14.63 6.86 5.90
C LYS A 106 13.91 5.74 6.66
N GLU A 107 12.59 5.83 6.76
CA GLU A 107 11.76 4.83 7.44
C GLU A 107 11.80 3.50 6.67
N ALA A 108 11.78 3.54 5.34
CA ALA A 108 11.93 2.35 4.51
C ALA A 108 13.29 1.66 4.73
N ASP A 109 14.38 2.42 4.81
CA ASP A 109 15.73 1.88 5.05
C ASP A 109 15.86 1.21 6.43
N VAL A 110 15.28 1.81 7.47
CA VAL A 110 15.22 1.22 8.82
C VAL A 110 14.46 -0.12 8.80
N VAL A 111 13.34 -0.18 8.09
CA VAL A 111 12.53 -1.40 7.96
C VAL A 111 13.27 -2.47 7.15
N LEU A 112 13.91 -2.09 6.05
CA LEU A 112 14.71 -3.01 5.22
C LEU A 112 15.86 -3.63 6.02
N LYS A 113 16.56 -2.81 6.82
CA LYS A 113 17.61 -3.27 7.71
C LYS A 113 17.08 -4.24 8.76
N TYR A 114 15.97 -3.91 9.42
CA TYR A 114 15.31 -4.81 10.38
C TYR A 114 14.92 -6.15 9.76
N LEU A 115 14.32 -6.13 8.57
CA LEU A 115 13.92 -7.35 7.87
C LEU A 115 15.13 -8.23 7.53
N LYS A 116 16.25 -7.64 7.09
CA LYS A 116 17.47 -8.38 6.75
C LYS A 116 18.18 -8.93 7.98
N GLU A 117 18.42 -8.09 8.98
CA GLU A 117 19.26 -8.44 10.13
C GLU A 117 18.51 -9.25 11.20
N GLN A 118 17.23 -8.94 11.44
CA GLN A 118 16.45 -9.52 12.53
C GLN A 118 15.46 -10.59 12.05
N CYS A 119 15.16 -10.64 10.75
CA CYS A 119 14.22 -11.59 10.18
C CYS A 119 14.83 -12.51 9.11
N ASP A 120 16.13 -12.38 8.79
CA ASP A 120 16.83 -13.11 7.72
C ASP A 120 16.13 -13.01 6.34
N ALA A 121 15.44 -11.88 6.09
CA ALA A 121 14.74 -11.67 4.83
C ALA A 121 15.75 -11.35 3.70
N LYS A 122 15.68 -12.12 2.61
CA LYS A 122 16.53 -11.98 1.43
C LYS A 122 15.82 -11.35 0.25
N LYS A 123 14.51 -11.56 0.14
CA LYS A 123 13.66 -10.95 -0.89
C LYS A 123 12.55 -10.15 -0.23
N ILE A 124 12.45 -8.88 -0.59
CA ILE A 124 11.56 -7.94 0.09
C ILE A 124 10.67 -7.25 -0.94
N GLY A 125 9.38 -7.52 -0.86
CA GLY A 125 8.36 -6.80 -1.59
C GLY A 125 7.82 -5.61 -0.82
N ILE A 126 7.08 -4.78 -1.54
CA ILE A 126 6.35 -3.67 -0.95
C ILE A 126 4.95 -3.58 -1.55
N VAL A 127 3.97 -3.34 -0.71
CA VAL A 127 2.56 -3.13 -1.06
C VAL A 127 2.11 -1.87 -0.35
N GLY A 128 1.32 -1.03 -1.01
CA GLY A 128 0.84 0.21 -0.42
C GLY A 128 -0.51 0.61 -0.94
N PHE A 129 -1.30 1.25 -0.06
CA PHE A 129 -2.69 1.61 -0.30
C PHE A 129 -2.87 3.11 -0.21
N SER A 130 -3.53 3.72 -1.19
CA SER A 130 -3.78 5.18 -1.23
C SER A 130 -2.47 5.96 -1.12
N TRP A 131 -2.30 6.74 -0.04
CA TRP A 131 -1.04 7.38 0.35
C TRP A 131 0.16 6.43 0.29
N GLY A 132 -0.01 5.20 0.79
CA GLY A 132 1.00 4.16 0.73
C GLY A 132 1.30 3.67 -0.69
N GLY A 133 0.33 3.70 -1.60
CA GLY A 133 0.56 3.41 -3.02
C GLY A 133 1.47 4.45 -3.68
N MET A 134 1.33 5.72 -3.28
CA MET A 134 2.19 6.82 -3.71
C MET A 134 3.64 6.62 -3.20
N ALA A 135 3.77 6.21 -1.94
CA ALA A 135 5.05 5.87 -1.33
C ALA A 135 5.70 4.63 -2.00
N VAL A 136 4.91 3.62 -2.36
CA VAL A 136 5.40 2.47 -3.16
C VAL A 136 5.98 2.95 -4.49
N HIS A 137 5.24 3.76 -5.25
CA HIS A 137 5.72 4.28 -6.53
C HIS A 137 7.07 5.00 -6.37
N HIS A 138 7.20 5.84 -5.34
CA HIS A 138 8.44 6.53 -5.00
C HIS A 138 9.60 5.58 -4.70
N LEU A 139 9.38 4.60 -3.80
CA LEU A 139 10.41 3.67 -3.37
C LEU A 139 10.85 2.74 -4.50
N MET A 140 9.94 2.35 -5.39
CA MET A 140 10.24 1.50 -6.55
C MET A 140 11.07 2.22 -7.63
N LEU A 141 11.13 3.55 -7.60
CA LEU A 141 12.02 4.36 -8.45
C LEU A 141 13.43 4.51 -7.87
N LYS A 142 13.62 4.26 -6.57
CA LYS A 142 14.83 4.65 -5.85
C LYS A 142 15.55 3.52 -5.15
N ASN A 143 14.82 2.50 -4.69
CA ASN A 143 15.37 1.50 -3.80
C ASN A 143 15.61 0.16 -4.53
N PRO A 144 16.88 -0.15 -4.90
CA PRO A 144 17.21 -1.40 -5.58
C PRO A 144 17.11 -2.64 -4.69
N GLN A 145 16.89 -2.48 -3.37
CA GLN A 145 16.78 -3.59 -2.43
C GLN A 145 15.38 -4.23 -2.43
N LEU A 146 14.37 -3.53 -2.96
CA LEU A 146 13.02 -4.03 -3.14
C LEU A 146 12.94 -4.87 -4.41
N THR A 147 12.28 -6.02 -4.37
CA THR A 147 12.22 -6.94 -5.52
C THR A 147 10.88 -6.90 -6.26
N ALA A 148 9.82 -6.39 -5.63
CA ALA A 148 8.52 -6.21 -6.26
C ALA A 148 7.69 -5.14 -5.53
N GLY A 149 6.88 -4.39 -6.28
CA GLY A 149 5.98 -3.38 -5.75
C GLY A 149 4.54 -3.60 -6.20
N VAL A 150 3.58 -3.33 -5.31
CA VAL A 150 2.16 -3.20 -5.66
C VAL A 150 1.63 -1.89 -5.12
N SER A 151 1.26 -0.96 -6.01
CA SER A 151 0.64 0.32 -5.68
C SER A 151 -0.86 0.23 -5.93
N LEU A 152 -1.65 0.19 -4.85
CA LEU A 152 -3.10 0.23 -4.92
C LEU A 152 -3.58 1.67 -4.74
N TYR A 153 -4.27 2.18 -5.77
CA TYR A 153 -4.90 3.50 -5.83
C TYR A 153 -4.00 4.63 -5.31
N GLY A 154 -2.70 4.53 -5.62
CA GLY A 154 -1.71 5.58 -5.34
C GLY A 154 -1.74 6.66 -6.42
N ARG A 155 -2.05 7.90 -6.04
CA ARG A 155 -2.04 9.02 -6.97
C ARG A 155 -0.62 9.42 -7.37
N ILE A 156 -0.39 9.57 -8.66
CA ILE A 156 0.89 10.11 -9.16
C ILE A 156 0.80 11.64 -9.16
N ILE A 157 1.51 12.28 -8.22
CA ILE A 157 1.32 13.70 -7.88
C ILE A 157 1.93 14.65 -8.92
N ARG A 158 2.97 14.25 -9.65
CA ARG A 158 3.73 15.14 -10.55
C ARG A 158 4.24 14.41 -11.79
N ASP A 159 3.96 14.97 -12.96
CA ASP A 159 4.51 14.54 -14.25
C ASP A 159 5.95 15.07 -14.37
N SER A 160 6.91 14.19 -14.12
CA SER A 160 8.32 14.39 -14.48
C SER A 160 8.85 13.06 -14.99
N GLU A 161 9.65 13.08 -16.06
CA GLU A 161 10.12 11.86 -16.75
C GLU A 161 10.81 10.85 -15.81
N GLU A 162 11.50 11.35 -14.77
CA GLU A 162 12.16 10.54 -13.75
C GLU A 162 11.22 9.62 -12.95
N ARG A 163 9.89 9.83 -13.03
CA ARG A 163 8.90 9.04 -12.28
C ARG A 163 8.50 7.72 -12.94
N TYR A 164 9.04 7.38 -14.10
CA TYR A 164 8.58 6.23 -14.87
C TYR A 164 9.65 5.18 -15.14
N ASN A 165 10.92 5.49 -14.86
CA ASN A 165 12.03 4.54 -14.94
C ASN A 165 12.14 3.71 -13.65
N LEU A 166 11.17 2.83 -13.42
CA LEU A 166 11.15 1.94 -12.25
C LEU A 166 12.39 1.04 -12.22
N LEU A 167 12.98 0.88 -11.02
CA LEU A 167 14.12 -0.01 -10.82
C LEU A 167 13.70 -1.48 -10.72
N ASN A 168 12.47 -1.73 -10.28
CA ASN A 168 11.98 -3.07 -9.94
C ASN A 168 10.53 -3.27 -10.39
N PRO A 169 10.10 -4.54 -10.60
CA PRO A 169 8.76 -4.85 -11.10
C PRO A 169 7.63 -4.25 -10.25
N THR A 170 6.72 -3.50 -10.87
CA THR A 170 5.62 -2.82 -10.15
C THR A 170 4.25 -3.06 -10.79
N PHE A 171 3.26 -3.41 -9.98
CA PHE A 171 1.85 -3.51 -10.38
C PHE A 171 1.04 -2.36 -9.79
N PHE A 172 0.33 -1.63 -10.65
CA PHE A 172 -0.61 -0.58 -10.31
C PHE A 172 -2.05 -1.09 -10.41
N ILE A 173 -2.81 -0.92 -9.32
CA ILE A 173 -4.22 -1.31 -9.23
C ILE A 173 -5.06 -0.06 -8.97
N PHE A 174 -6.09 0.16 -9.77
CA PHE A 174 -7.01 1.31 -9.64
C PHE A 174 -8.48 0.86 -9.65
N GLY A 175 -9.37 1.68 -9.11
CA GLY A 175 -10.82 1.53 -9.27
C GLY A 175 -11.34 2.40 -10.40
N GLU A 176 -12.28 1.90 -11.21
CA GLU A 176 -12.89 2.66 -12.32
C GLU A 176 -13.65 3.90 -11.82
N LYS A 177 -14.27 3.82 -10.63
CA LYS A 177 -15.06 4.89 -10.02
C LYS A 177 -14.28 5.65 -8.94
N ASP A 178 -12.96 5.60 -8.98
CA ASP A 178 -12.11 6.39 -8.10
C ASP A 178 -12.23 7.88 -8.44
N HIS A 179 -12.82 8.67 -7.54
CA HIS A 179 -12.99 10.11 -7.74
C HIS A 179 -11.72 10.93 -7.44
N THR A 180 -10.69 10.31 -6.85
CA THR A 180 -9.43 10.95 -6.49
C THR A 180 -8.36 10.80 -7.58
N ILE A 181 -8.54 9.86 -8.50
CA ILE A 181 -7.62 9.55 -9.61
C ILE A 181 -8.42 9.50 -10.91
N SER A 182 -8.14 10.44 -11.83
CA SER A 182 -8.85 10.47 -13.11
C SER A 182 -8.35 9.40 -14.08
N HIS A 183 -9.19 9.01 -15.04
CA HIS A 183 -8.79 8.09 -16.11
C HIS A 183 -7.56 8.61 -16.88
N ASP A 184 -7.52 9.92 -17.16
CA ASP A 184 -6.38 10.56 -17.84
C ASP A 184 -5.06 10.36 -17.09
N GLN A 185 -5.06 10.34 -15.75
CA GLN A 185 -3.85 10.07 -14.97
C GLN A 185 -3.39 8.61 -15.13
N ILE A 186 -4.32 7.67 -15.24
CA ILE A 186 -4.02 6.25 -15.46
C ILE A 186 -3.49 6.04 -16.88
N THR A 187 -4.12 6.66 -17.89
CA THR A 187 -3.64 6.63 -19.28
C THR A 187 -2.24 7.23 -19.40
N LEU A 188 -2.01 8.40 -18.79
CA LEU A 188 -0.68 9.01 -18.78
C LEU A 188 0.37 8.11 -18.11
N LEU A 189 0.02 7.45 -17.01
CA LEU A 189 0.89 6.48 -16.36
C LEU A 189 1.26 5.34 -17.33
N GLU A 190 0.28 4.76 -18.02
CA GLU A 190 0.49 3.67 -18.97
C GLU A 190 1.41 4.09 -20.12
N GLU A 191 1.16 5.24 -20.73
CA GLU A 191 1.95 5.78 -21.83
C GLU A 191 3.40 6.02 -21.41
N LYS A 192 3.60 6.63 -20.24
CA LYS A 192 4.94 6.95 -19.73
C LYS A 192 5.68 5.69 -19.28
N LEU A 193 5.03 4.72 -18.63
CA LEU A 193 5.68 3.43 -18.32
C LEU A 193 6.08 2.69 -19.59
N LYS A 194 5.24 2.70 -20.63
CA LYS A 194 5.58 2.10 -21.93
C LYS A 194 6.80 2.75 -22.57
N GLN A 195 6.99 4.05 -22.37
CA GLN A 195 8.10 4.81 -22.94
C GLN A 195 9.41 4.64 -22.15
N TYR A 196 9.36 4.67 -20.82
CA TYR A 196 10.55 4.80 -19.97
C TYR A 196 10.86 3.57 -19.10
N CYS A 197 9.86 2.73 -18.77
CA CYS A 197 10.04 1.61 -17.86
C CYS A 197 10.71 0.42 -18.58
N LYS A 198 11.79 -0.09 -17.99
CA LYS A 198 12.56 -1.22 -18.54
C LYS A 198 12.32 -2.53 -17.79
N VAL A 199 11.60 -2.48 -16.68
CA VAL A 199 11.25 -3.63 -15.85
C VAL A 199 9.80 -4.03 -16.07
N ALA A 200 9.41 -5.22 -15.59
CA ALA A 200 8.04 -5.67 -15.71
C ALA A 200 7.09 -4.73 -14.96
N TYR A 201 6.03 -4.29 -15.62
CA TYR A 201 4.97 -3.53 -14.98
C TYR A 201 3.61 -4.03 -15.44
N LYS A 202 2.59 -3.81 -14.61
CA LYS A 202 1.20 -4.08 -14.95
C LYS A 202 0.35 -2.93 -14.42
N ILE A 203 -0.71 -2.60 -15.16
CA ILE A 203 -1.77 -1.70 -14.70
C ILE A 203 -3.07 -2.47 -14.83
N LYS A 204 -3.94 -2.39 -13.81
CA LYS A 204 -5.29 -2.95 -13.87
C LYS A 204 -6.29 -2.02 -13.22
N VAL A 205 -7.36 -1.72 -13.94
CA VAL A 205 -8.49 -0.94 -13.47
C VAL A 205 -9.64 -1.90 -13.19
N TYR A 206 -10.19 -1.85 -11.97
CA TYR A 206 -11.28 -2.72 -11.54
C TYR A 206 -12.64 -2.03 -11.78
N PRO A 207 -13.52 -2.61 -12.63
CA PRO A 207 -14.81 -2.01 -12.96
C PRO A 207 -15.69 -1.79 -11.72
N GLY A 208 -16.35 -0.64 -11.67
CA GLY A 208 -17.28 -0.26 -10.60
C GLY A 208 -16.65 0.02 -9.24
N GLN A 209 -15.35 -0.22 -9.04
CA GLN A 209 -14.68 -0.08 -7.75
C GLN A 209 -14.25 1.35 -7.46
N VAL A 210 -14.30 1.74 -6.19
CA VAL A 210 -13.93 3.08 -5.68
C VAL A 210 -12.55 3.05 -5.01
N HIS A 211 -12.03 4.23 -4.67
CA HIS A 211 -10.75 4.36 -3.96
C HIS A 211 -10.81 3.70 -2.58
N GLY A 212 -9.90 2.77 -2.28
CA GLY A 212 -9.84 2.05 -1.00
C GLY A 212 -10.42 0.63 -1.03
N PHE A 213 -10.98 0.20 -2.17
CA PHE A 213 -11.84 -1.01 -2.20
C PHE A 213 -11.12 -2.28 -1.73
N ALA A 214 -9.82 -2.38 -2.05
CA ALA A 214 -9.05 -3.60 -1.83
C ALA A 214 -8.62 -3.80 -0.36
N GLU A 215 -8.66 -2.78 0.49
CA GLU A 215 -8.26 -2.88 1.90
C GLU A 215 -9.42 -3.26 2.85
N LEU A 216 -10.67 -3.12 2.38
CA LEU A 216 -11.88 -3.42 3.16
C LEU A 216 -11.89 -4.79 3.82
N LYS A 217 -12.12 -4.86 5.12
CA LYS A 217 -12.35 -6.16 5.80
C LYS A 217 -13.60 -6.86 5.26
N PRO A 218 -13.66 -8.20 5.31
CA PRO A 218 -14.80 -8.97 4.79
C PRO A 218 -16.18 -8.50 5.28
N GLU A 219 -16.26 -7.96 6.50
CA GLU A 219 -17.47 -7.46 7.14
C GLU A 219 -17.99 -6.15 6.49
N ASP A 220 -17.07 -5.36 5.94
CA ASP A 220 -17.31 -4.03 5.38
C ASP A 220 -17.52 -4.11 3.84
N MET A 221 -17.39 -5.31 3.26
CA MET A 221 -17.59 -5.53 1.83
C MET A 221 -19.08 -5.60 1.46
N LYS A 222 -19.47 -4.84 0.44
CA LYS A 222 -20.75 -5.06 -0.23
C LYS A 222 -20.68 -6.37 -1.02
N PRO A 223 -21.74 -7.21 -1.03
CA PRO A 223 -21.73 -8.48 -1.76
C PRO A 223 -21.39 -8.35 -3.25
N ALA A 224 -21.79 -7.25 -3.89
CA ALA A 224 -21.49 -6.96 -5.29
C ALA A 224 -20.01 -6.61 -5.55
N ASP A 225 -19.31 -6.04 -4.56
CA ASP A 225 -17.91 -5.62 -4.68
C ASP A 225 -16.93 -6.72 -4.30
N LYS A 226 -17.38 -7.68 -3.46
CA LYS A 226 -16.56 -8.77 -2.93
C LYS A 226 -15.74 -9.52 -4.01
N PRO A 227 -16.29 -9.94 -5.16
CA PRO A 227 -15.51 -10.63 -6.19
C PRO A 227 -14.33 -9.80 -6.71
N TYR A 228 -14.52 -8.49 -6.88
CA TYR A 228 -13.48 -7.58 -7.36
C TYR A 228 -12.40 -7.33 -6.28
N ILE A 229 -12.82 -7.23 -5.02
CA ILE A 229 -11.89 -7.09 -3.89
C ILE A 229 -11.02 -8.35 -3.74
N GLU A 230 -11.64 -9.53 -3.79
CA GLU A 230 -10.93 -10.81 -3.74
C GLU A 230 -10.00 -11.00 -4.93
N GLU A 231 -10.43 -10.61 -6.14
CA GLU A 231 -9.60 -10.63 -7.33
C GLU A 231 -8.43 -9.66 -7.21
N ALA A 232 -8.62 -8.43 -6.74
CA ALA A 232 -7.54 -7.46 -6.53
C ALA A 232 -6.49 -7.96 -5.53
N ARG A 233 -6.93 -8.58 -4.44
CA ARG A 233 -6.03 -9.20 -3.46
C ARG A 233 -5.27 -10.37 -4.04
N LYS A 234 -5.95 -11.23 -4.81
CA LYS A 234 -5.31 -12.34 -5.50
C LYS A 234 -4.26 -11.84 -6.48
N ASP A 235 -4.60 -10.84 -7.29
CA ASP A 235 -3.73 -10.21 -8.28
C ASP A 235 -2.48 -9.57 -7.61
N MET A 236 -2.66 -8.93 -6.47
CA MET A 236 -1.58 -8.42 -5.62
C MET A 236 -0.65 -9.55 -5.14
N ILE A 237 -1.21 -10.61 -4.54
CA ILE A 237 -0.42 -11.75 -4.04
C ILE A 237 0.30 -12.49 -5.16
N ASP A 238 -0.35 -12.70 -6.29
CA ASP A 238 0.23 -13.37 -7.46
C ASP A 238 1.41 -12.57 -8.01
N TRP A 239 1.31 -11.24 -8.05
CA TRP A 239 2.43 -10.38 -8.44
C TRP A 239 3.62 -10.50 -7.48
N ILE A 240 3.37 -10.39 -6.17
CA ILE A 240 4.41 -10.59 -5.15
C ILE A 240 5.08 -11.96 -5.32
N LYS A 241 4.28 -13.03 -5.50
CA LYS A 241 4.77 -14.40 -5.68
C LYS A 241 5.63 -14.60 -6.92
N MET A 242 5.39 -13.86 -8.00
CA MET A 242 6.18 -13.93 -9.23
C MET A 242 7.62 -13.43 -9.03
N PHE A 243 7.84 -12.49 -8.12
CA PHE A 243 9.10 -11.76 -7.99
C PHE A 243 9.82 -11.97 -6.64
N ILE A 244 9.13 -12.54 -5.64
CA ILE A 244 9.64 -12.83 -4.29
C ILE A 244 9.59 -14.33 -4.03
#